data_AF-A0A519XYM6-F1
#
_entry.id   AF-A0A519XYM6-F1
#
_cell.length_a   1.000
_cell.length_b   1.000
_cell.length_c   1.000
_cell.angle_alpha   90.00
_cell.angle_beta   90.00
_cell.angle_gamma   90.00
#
_symmetry.space_group_name_H-M   'P 1'
#
loop_
_entity.id
_entity.type
_entity.pdbx_description
1 polymer ?
#
loop_
_entity_poly.entity_id
_entity_poly.type
_entity_poly.pdbx_seq_one_letter_code
_entity_poly.pdbx_strand_id
1 'polypeptide(L)'
;MSFLENIREALRSIKGNLLRTILTALIVSIGLMALVGILTAIDAMRHSLGDTFASLGANAFEMKAKGYNNRSRRGGVADKQYPAITYLQASLYKKELTQREPAAIVGVSARISGATE
;
A
#
# COMPACT_ATOMS: atom_id res chain seq x y z
N MET A 1 -12.47 53.78 15.10
CA MET A 1 -12.23 53.26 13.74
C MET A 1 -12.65 51.81 13.72
N SER A 2 -13.84 51.53 13.19
CA SER A 2 -14.54 50.24 13.26
C SER A 2 -13.96 49.24 12.26
N PHE A 3 -13.65 48.01 12.71
CA PHE A 3 -13.21 46.91 11.83
C PHE A 3 -14.22 46.61 10.70
N LEU A 4 -15.51 46.82 10.97
CA LEU A 4 -16.58 46.70 9.96
C LEU A 4 -16.44 47.72 8.82
N GLU A 5 -15.94 48.93 9.10
CA GLU A 5 -15.68 49.95 8.10
C GLU A 5 -14.54 49.52 7.17
N ASN A 6 -13.43 49.04 7.73
CA ASN A 6 -12.27 48.57 6.96
C ASN A 6 -12.62 47.39 6.04
N ILE A 7 -13.41 46.42 6.52
CA ILE A 7 -13.85 45.28 5.69
C ILE A 7 -14.76 45.77 4.57
N ARG A 8 -15.68 46.70 4.87
CA ARG A 8 -16.59 47.26 3.86
C ARG A 8 -15.83 48.05 2.80
N GLU A 9 -14.81 48.79 3.20
CA GLU A 9 -13.95 49.56 2.30
C GLU A 9 -13.05 48.65 1.44
N ALA A 10 -12.51 47.58 2.01
CA ALA A 10 -11.78 46.55 1.26
C ALA A 10 -12.65 45.86 0.20
N LEU A 11 -13.89 45.48 0.54
CA LEU A 11 -14.83 44.90 -0.43
C LEU A 11 -15.23 45.88 -1.53
N ARG A 12 -15.34 47.17 -1.20
CA ARG A 12 -15.61 48.22 -2.18
C ARG A 12 -14.42 48.42 -3.13
N SER A 13 -13.19 48.34 -2.63
CA SER A 13 -11.97 48.40 -3.43
C SER A 13 -11.85 47.21 -4.40
N ILE A 14 -12.15 45.99 -3.93
CA ILE A 14 -12.21 44.78 -4.77
C ILE A 14 -13.21 44.94 -5.93
N LYS A 15 -14.41 45.47 -5.64
CA LYS A 15 -15.42 45.75 -6.66
C LYS A 15 -14.99 46.86 -7.63
N GLY A 16 -14.23 47.85 -7.15
CA GLY A 16 -13.69 48.94 -7.97
C GLY A 16 -12.62 48.49 -8.97
N ASN A 17 -11.89 47.40 -8.71
CA ASN A 17 -10.91 46.82 -9.64
C ASN A 17 -11.08 45.30 -9.78
N LEU A 18 -12.25 44.90 -10.28
CA LEU A 18 -12.67 43.50 -10.34
C LEU A 18 -11.75 42.64 -11.22
N LEU A 19 -11.36 43.15 -12.41
CA LEU A 19 -10.51 42.47 -13.37
C LEU A 19 -9.16 42.07 -12.76
N ARG A 20 -8.47 43.01 -12.12
CA ARG A 20 -7.19 42.74 -11.45
C ARG A 20 -7.36 41.76 -10.31
N THR A 21 -8.40 41.93 -9.50
CA THR A 21 -8.60 41.10 -8.30
C THR A 21 -8.89 39.65 -8.67
N ILE A 22 -9.75 39.42 -9.67
CA ILE A 22 -10.07 38.07 -10.17
C ILE A 22 -8.83 37.40 -10.77
N LEU A 23 -8.09 38.11 -11.63
CA LEU A 23 -6.89 37.55 -12.25
C LEU A 23 -5.85 37.14 -11.20
N THR A 24 -5.63 37.99 -10.20
CA THR A 24 -4.68 37.70 -9.10
C THR A 24 -5.14 36.50 -8.27
N ALA A 25 -6.43 36.43 -7.93
CA ALA A 25 -7.00 35.31 -7.19
C ALA A 25 -6.88 33.99 -7.96
N LEU A 26 -7.15 34.01 -9.28
CA LEU A 26 -7.02 32.84 -10.15
C LEU A 26 -5.58 32.32 -10.24
N ILE A 27 -4.60 33.23 -10.39
CA ILE A 27 -3.19 32.85 -10.44
C ILE A 27 -2.77 32.14 -9.14
N VAL A 28 -3.15 32.70 -7.99
CA VAL A 28 -2.84 32.11 -6.68
C VAL A 28 -3.56 30.77 -6.49
N SER A 29 -4.85 30.67 -6.84
CA SER A 29 -5.60 29.43 -6.69
C SER A 29 -5.05 28.31 -7.57
N ILE A 30 -4.72 28.61 -8.83
CA ILE A 30 -4.15 27.63 -9.76
C ILE A 30 -2.75 27.21 -9.29
N GLY A 31 -1.92 28.15 -8.83
CA GLY A 31 -0.59 27.84 -8.32
C GLY A 31 -0.61 26.90 -7.11
N LEU A 32 -1.46 27.19 -6.13
CA LEU A 32 -1.61 26.34 -4.94
C LEU A 32 -2.21 24.96 -5.30
N MET A 33 -3.23 24.93 -6.17
CA MET A 33 -3.86 23.68 -6.61
C MET A 33 -2.89 22.80 -7.40
N ALA A 34 -2.06 23.37 -8.26
CA ALA A 34 -1.06 22.62 -9.02
C ALA A 34 0.00 21.99 -8.10
N LEU A 35 0.47 22.74 -7.09
CA LEU A 35 1.47 22.26 -6.13
C LEU A 35 0.93 21.12 -5.27
N VAL A 36 -0.26 21.27 -4.70
CA VAL A 36 -0.88 20.20 -3.90
C VAL A 36 -1.23 19.01 -4.80
N GLY A 37 -1.75 19.27 -6.00
CA GLY A 37 -2.14 18.24 -6.96
C GLY A 37 -0.98 17.34 -7.39
N ILE A 38 0.20 17.90 -7.70
CA ILE A 38 1.35 17.08 -8.09
C ILE A 38 1.87 16.23 -6.93
N LEU A 39 1.89 16.76 -5.70
CA LEU A 39 2.30 16.00 -4.53
C LEU A 39 1.36 14.81 -4.28
N THR A 40 0.05 15.06 -4.28
CA THR A 40 -0.95 13.98 -4.11
C THR A 40 -0.88 12.96 -5.24
N ALA A 41 -0.69 13.39 -6.50
CA ALA A 41 -0.54 12.49 -7.63
C ALA A 41 0.72 11.60 -7.49
N ILE A 42 1.84 12.18 -7.05
CA ILE A 42 3.07 11.43 -6.79
C ILE A 42 2.85 10.40 -5.68
N ASP A 43 2.20 10.77 -4.59
CA ASP A 43 1.94 9.85 -3.48
C ASP A 43 1.05 8.69 -3.91
N ALA A 44 -0.02 8.97 -4.67
CA ALA A 44 -0.88 7.94 -5.24
C ALA A 44 -0.11 6.99 -6.18
N MET A 45 0.75 7.52 -7.04
CA MET A 45 1.59 6.71 -7.91
C MET A 45 2.60 5.88 -7.12
N ARG A 46 3.26 6.44 -6.10
CA ARG A 46 4.18 5.71 -5.23
C ARG A 46 3.49 4.54 -4.54
N HIS A 47 2.27 4.75 -4.04
CA HIS A 47 1.48 3.70 -3.41
C HIS A 47 1.11 2.60 -4.40
N SER A 48 0.58 2.97 -5.57
CA SER A 48 0.19 2.01 -6.61
C SER A 48 1.39 1.21 -7.16
N LEU A 49 2.54 1.85 -7.34
CA LEU A 49 3.79 1.19 -7.75
C LEU A 49 4.30 0.27 -6.64
N GLY A 50 4.25 0.71 -5.38
CA GLY A 50 4.61 -0.11 -4.22
C GLY A 50 3.75 -1.37 -4.12
N ASP A 51 2.43 -1.24 -4.27
CA ASP A 51 1.49 -2.36 -4.26
C ASP A 51 1.72 -3.30 -5.45
N THR A 52 1.98 -2.75 -6.63
CA THR A 52 2.29 -3.55 -7.82
C THR A 52 3.59 -4.33 -7.62
N PHE A 53 4.65 -3.71 -7.13
CA PHE A 53 5.91 -4.40 -6.84
C PHE A 53 5.78 -5.43 -5.69
N ALA A 54 4.98 -5.14 -4.66
CA ALA A 54 4.65 -6.10 -3.62
C ALA A 54 3.90 -7.31 -4.20
N SER A 55 2.95 -7.09 -5.12
CA SER A 55 2.20 -8.15 -5.80
C SER A 55 3.04 -8.96 -6.80
N LEU A 56 4.08 -8.35 -7.38
CA LEU A 56 5.06 -9.00 -8.25
C LEU A 56 6.09 -9.84 -7.47
N GLY A 57 5.95 -9.93 -6.15
CA GLY A 57 6.79 -10.78 -5.31
C GLY A 57 8.07 -10.11 -4.81
N ALA A 58 8.28 -8.81 -5.04
CA ALA A 58 9.47 -8.11 -4.53
C ALA A 58 9.55 -8.13 -2.99
N ASN A 59 8.40 -8.32 -2.31
CA ASN A 59 8.30 -8.46 -0.85
C ASN A 59 7.46 -9.69 -0.42
N ALA A 60 7.20 -10.66 -1.30
CA ALA A 60 6.34 -11.80 -1.00
C ALA A 60 7.14 -13.10 -0.91
N PHE A 61 7.21 -13.71 0.27
CA PHE A 61 7.82 -15.01 0.49
C PHE A 61 6.76 -16.11 0.52
N GLU A 62 6.83 -17.07 -0.40
CA GLU A 62 5.95 -18.25 -0.40
C GLU A 62 6.67 -19.46 0.23
N MET A 63 6.15 -19.93 1.36
CA MET A 63 6.63 -21.16 2.01
C MET A 63 5.66 -22.30 1.72
N LYS A 64 6.06 -23.25 0.85
CA LYS A 64 5.28 -24.45 0.54
C LYS A 64 5.92 -25.69 1.18
N ALA A 65 5.11 -26.54 1.78
CA ALA A 65 5.55 -27.87 2.20
C ALA A 65 6.01 -28.66 0.96
N LYS A 66 7.29 -29.04 0.90
CA LYS A 66 7.84 -29.83 -0.20
C LYS A 66 7.10 -31.17 -0.21
N GLY A 67 6.27 -31.39 -1.23
CA GLY A 67 5.44 -32.59 -1.33
C GLY A 67 6.29 -33.87 -1.25
N TYR A 68 5.72 -34.90 -0.64
CA TYR A 68 6.32 -36.24 -0.46
C TYR A 68 6.80 -36.91 -1.77
N ASN A 69 6.47 -36.36 -2.93
CA ASN A 69 6.84 -36.88 -4.26
C ASN A 69 8.16 -36.35 -4.83
N ASN A 70 8.99 -35.63 -4.07
CA ASN A 70 10.34 -35.28 -4.55
C ASN A 70 11.33 -36.44 -4.33
N ARG A 71 11.11 -37.58 -4.97
CA ARG A 71 12.16 -38.58 -5.25
C ARG A 71 12.82 -38.22 -6.58
N SER A 72 13.43 -37.04 -6.67
CA SER A 72 14.27 -36.73 -7.81
C SER A 72 15.67 -37.31 -7.55
N ARG A 73 15.93 -38.51 -8.08
CA ARG A 73 17.29 -39.05 -8.13
C ARG A 73 18.04 -38.35 -9.27
N ARG A 74 18.74 -37.26 -8.97
CA ARG A 74 19.73 -36.68 -9.89
C ARG A 74 21.13 -37.09 -9.44
N GLY A 75 21.67 -38.14 -10.05
CA GLY A 75 23.08 -38.53 -9.86
C GLY A 75 23.43 -39.31 -8.59
N GLY A 76 22.49 -40.06 -8.00
CA GLY A 76 22.80 -40.99 -6.89
C GLY A 76 22.85 -40.38 -5.49
N VAL A 77 22.66 -39.07 -5.35
CA VAL A 77 22.53 -38.39 -4.05
C VAL A 77 21.06 -38.39 -3.63
N ALA A 78 20.77 -38.92 -2.44
CA ALA A 78 19.44 -38.84 -1.85
C ALA A 78 19.12 -37.39 -1.49
N ASP A 79 18.01 -36.87 -2.01
CA ASP A 79 17.51 -35.54 -1.69
C ASP A 79 17.16 -35.46 -0.18
N LYS A 80 17.53 -34.35 0.48
CA LYS A 80 17.23 -34.13 1.91
C LYS A 80 15.71 -34.18 2.13
N GLN A 81 15.24 -35.12 2.97
CA GLN A 81 13.86 -35.16 3.40
C GLN A 81 13.59 -34.01 4.38
N TYR A 82 12.64 -33.15 4.03
CA TYR A 82 12.14 -32.10 4.91
C TYR A 82 10.87 -32.61 5.62
N PRO A 83 10.68 -32.34 6.92
CA PRO A 83 9.46 -32.71 7.62
C PRO A 83 8.25 -31.96 7.05
N ALA A 84 7.07 -32.58 7.11
CA ALA A 84 5.83 -31.94 6.68
C ALA A 84 5.47 -30.79 7.62
N ILE A 85 5.09 -29.64 7.06
CA ILE A 85 4.63 -28.49 7.83
C ILE A 85 3.21 -28.78 8.31
N THR A 86 3.00 -28.81 9.63
CA THR A 86 1.67 -29.06 10.22
C THR A 86 0.85 -27.77 10.27
N TYR A 87 -0.49 -27.86 10.17
CA TYR A 87 -1.39 -26.71 10.26
C TYR A 87 -1.15 -25.86 11.53
N LEU A 88 -0.92 -26.52 12.67
CA LEU A 88 -0.59 -25.85 13.93
C LEU A 88 0.68 -24.99 13.82
N GLN A 89 1.74 -25.52 13.20
CA GLN A 89 2.98 -24.77 12.99
C GLN A 89 2.76 -23.56 12.07
N ALA A 90 1.97 -23.71 11.01
CA ALA A 90 1.61 -22.60 10.13
C ALA A 90 0.78 -21.52 10.84
N SER A 91 -0.14 -21.92 11.72
CA SER A 91 -0.96 -21.00 12.51
C SER A 91 -0.16 -20.24 13.57
N LEU A 92 0.80 -20.91 14.22
CA LEU A 92 1.73 -20.30 15.17
C LEU A 92 2.64 -19.31 14.45
N TYR A 93 3.19 -19.70 13.30
CA TYR A 93 3.99 -18.81 12.47
C TYR A 93 3.22 -17.53 12.07
N LYS A 94 1.98 -17.67 11.62
CA LYS A 94 1.11 -16.53 11.33
C LYS A 94 0.94 -15.62 12.55
N LYS A 95 0.67 -16.19 13.72
CA LYS A 95 0.45 -15.44 14.96
C LYS A 95 1.71 -14.66 15.38
N GLU A 96 2.87 -15.31 15.37
CA GLU A 96 4.16 -14.71 15.73
C GLU A 96 4.58 -13.62 14.72
N LEU A 97 4.35 -13.84 13.42
CA LEU A 97 4.72 -12.87 12.40
C LEU A 97 3.81 -11.63 12.45
N THR A 98 2.50 -11.79 12.62
CA THR A 98 1.57 -10.67 12.80
C THR A 98 1.89 -9.87 14.08
N GLN A 99 2.41 -10.53 15.13
CA GLN A 99 2.82 -9.86 16.35
C GLN A 99 4.12 -9.05 16.19
N ARG A 100 5.09 -9.54 15.41
CA ARG A 100 6.35 -8.83 15.14
C ARG A 100 6.22 -7.76 14.07
N GLU A 101 5.42 -8.01 13.03
CA GLU A 101 5.22 -7.11 11.91
C GLU A 101 3.72 -6.97 11.60
N PRO A 102 3.04 -5.97 12.18
CA PRO A 102 1.60 -5.77 11.98
C PRO A 102 1.23 -5.35 10.55
N ALA A 103 2.21 -4.94 9.73
CA ALA A 103 2.03 -4.61 8.33
C ALA A 103 2.13 -5.83 7.39
N ALA A 104 2.56 -6.99 7.88
CA ALA A 104 2.72 -8.19 7.06
C ALA A 104 1.39 -8.96 6.92
N ILE A 105 0.97 -9.21 5.67
CA ILE A 105 -0.23 -9.99 5.36
C ILE A 105 0.15 -11.46 5.20
N VAL A 106 -0.30 -12.32 6.12
CA VAL A 106 0.02 -13.76 6.10
C VAL A 106 -1.23 -14.60 5.81
N GLY A 107 -1.23 -15.27 4.66
CA GLY A 107 -2.21 -16.28 4.27
C GLY A 107 -1.70 -17.70 4.59
N VAL A 108 -2.56 -18.54 5.16
CA VAL A 108 -2.29 -19.97 5.35
C VAL A 108 -3.30 -20.75 4.52
N SER A 109 -2.81 -21.58 3.60
CA SER A 109 -3.64 -22.50 2.82
C SER A 109 -3.25 -23.94 3.16
N ALA A 110 -4.26 -24.80 3.33
CA ALA A 110 -4.07 -26.22 3.55
C ALA A 110 -4.96 -27.00 2.58
N ARG A 111 -4.40 -28.01 1.91
CA ARG A 111 -5.17 -28.92 1.07
C ARG A 111 -5.67 -30.07 1.96
N ILE A 112 -6.96 -30.04 2.30
CA ILE A 112 -7.61 -31.14 2.99
C ILE A 112 -8.02 -32.16 1.92
N SER A 113 -7.23 -33.22 1.77
CA SER A 113 -7.62 -34.38 0.96
C SER A 113 -8.18 -35.43 1.92
N GLY A 114 -9.47 -35.35 2.21
CA GLY A 114 -10.17 -36.41 2.92
C GLY A 114 -10.51 -37.53 1.96
N ALA A 115 -9.94 -38.71 2.16
CA ALA A 115 -10.73 -39.91 2.03
C ALA A 115 -11.59 -39.95 3.29
N THR A 116 -12.82 -39.44 3.21
CA THR A 116 -13.87 -39.79 4.16
C THR A 116 -14.28 -41.22 3.83
N GLU A 117 -13.75 -42.18 4.56
CA GLU A 117 -14.44 -43.42 4.92
C GLU A 117 -14.76 -43.39 6.41
#